data_AF-A0A831PGV7-F1
#
_entry.id   AF-A0A831PGV7-F1
#
_cell.length_a   1.000
_cell.length_b   1.000
_cell.length_c   1.000
_cell.angle_alpha   90.00
_cell.angle_beta   90.00
_cell.angle_gamma   90.00
#
_symmetry.space_group_name_H-M   'P 1'
#
loop_
_entity.id
_entity.type
_entity.pdbx_description
1 polymer ?
#
loop_
_entity_poly.entity_id
_entity_poly.type
_entity_poly.pdbx_seq_one_letter_code
_entity_poly.pdbx_strand_id
1 'polypeptide(L)'
;MRVRPVLWVLLFLSVVLCMATVVPDIISPGTAQARYPSVVVETDTPAFETISFTFPYQTSLHTIEVTLDRTLFEAAARTPKYAAFYGRPDENMLLAGYYRSFVSDGAQEQAYEAAAVPLREIRDRNMLTPDEYADLITVFVQSIPFDHAPDDPAPKFPVETLLLGTGDCDDKTILLAGLLAHEGYDAAMLIFRKDAHTAAGIRSDDALAWYGGYAYTETTSYSLIGLPAGALGSEVSITDTPVIIPVGNGTTVYHAADETTYLGRRAMAALAAVPALRARIDELEEANPSVDMVPADSRNARDSAEALGNKTAMDTGEQEYMACLAEQQALSQSYESLREELDKNIRLHRYIMANQHNRAGAYAYAQTIP
;
A
#
# COMPACT_ATOMS: atom_id res chain seq x y z
N MET A 1 -20.70 80.25 29.87
CA MET A 1 -21.41 78.95 29.89
C MET A 1 -20.54 77.92 30.60
N ARG A 2 -20.89 77.53 31.83
CA ARG A 2 -20.17 76.47 32.57
C ARG A 2 -20.78 75.13 32.18
N VAL A 3 -20.06 74.36 31.36
CA VAL A 3 -20.45 72.98 31.04
C VAL A 3 -20.42 72.18 32.34
N ARG A 4 -21.57 71.59 32.71
CA ARG A 4 -21.75 70.88 33.99
C ARG A 4 -20.81 69.66 34.04
N PRO A 5 -20.15 69.38 35.18
CA PRO A 5 -19.19 68.27 35.32
C PRO A 5 -19.79 66.90 34.99
N VAL A 6 -21.11 66.75 35.10
CA VAL A 6 -21.86 65.55 34.73
C VAL A 6 -21.77 65.22 33.24
N LEU A 7 -21.67 66.23 32.37
CA LEU A 7 -21.56 66.01 30.92
C LEU A 7 -20.22 65.38 30.54
N TRP A 8 -19.14 65.74 31.25
CA TRP A 8 -17.81 65.15 31.05
C TRP A 8 -17.73 63.72 31.53
N VAL A 9 -18.40 63.39 32.65
CA VAL A 9 -18.45 62.01 33.16
C VAL A 9 -19.20 61.10 32.19
N LEU A 10 -20.34 61.57 31.63
CA LEU A 10 -21.11 60.79 30.66
C LEU A 10 -20.38 60.60 29.32
N LEU A 11 -19.64 61.61 28.87
CA LEU A 11 -18.85 61.53 27.64
C LEU A 11 -17.61 60.64 27.81
N PHE A 12 -17.02 60.59 29.01
CA PHE A 12 -15.95 59.65 29.32
C PHE A 12 -16.47 58.20 29.40
N LEU A 13 -17.65 57.99 29.99
CA LEU A 13 -18.28 56.66 30.07
C LEU A 13 -18.66 56.12 28.69
N SER A 14 -19.13 56.98 27.76
CA SER A 14 -19.47 56.55 26.41
C SER A 14 -18.25 56.23 25.55
N VAL A 15 -17.14 56.95 25.74
CA VAL A 15 -15.85 56.62 25.08
C VAL A 15 -15.29 55.31 25.62
N VAL A 16 -15.37 55.06 26.93
CA VAL A 16 -14.94 53.78 27.52
C VAL A 16 -15.83 52.61 27.09
N LEU A 17 -17.16 52.81 26.97
CA LEU A 17 -18.06 51.78 26.46
C LEU A 17 -17.83 51.50 24.96
N CYS A 18 -17.61 52.53 24.13
CA CYS A 18 -17.30 52.33 22.71
C CYS A 18 -15.94 51.65 22.49
N MET A 19 -14.94 51.91 23.35
CA MET A 19 -13.64 51.22 23.32
C MET A 19 -13.73 49.78 23.83
N ALA A 20 -14.75 49.43 24.62
CA ALA A 20 -14.99 48.05 25.08
C ALA A 20 -15.79 47.20 24.07
N THR A 21 -16.55 47.82 23.17
CA THR A 21 -17.30 47.12 22.09
C THR A 21 -16.52 46.99 20.78
N VAL A 22 -15.38 47.66 20.68
CA VAL A 22 -14.42 47.47 19.59
C VAL A 22 -13.14 46.93 20.21
N VAL A 23 -13.20 45.68 20.65
CA VAL A 23 -12.00 44.86 20.75
C VAL A 23 -11.78 44.34 19.33
N PRO A 24 -10.93 44.96 18.49
CA PRO A 24 -10.28 44.15 17.47
C PRO A 24 -9.52 43.09 18.26
N ASP A 25 -9.58 41.83 17.84
CA ASP A 25 -8.76 40.74 18.39
C ASP A 25 -7.42 41.32 18.85
N ILE A 26 -7.24 41.46 20.16
CA ILE A 26 -5.97 41.91 20.71
C ILE A 26 -5.06 40.72 20.50
N ILE A 27 -4.41 40.74 19.35
CA ILE A 27 -3.38 39.80 18.91
C ILE A 27 -2.39 39.74 20.05
N SER A 28 -2.39 38.61 20.76
CA SER A 28 -1.31 38.31 21.69
C SER A 28 -0.02 38.24 20.87
N PRO A 29 0.97 39.10 21.12
CA PRO A 29 2.26 38.98 20.46
C PRO A 29 2.91 37.69 21.00
N GLY A 30 2.84 36.61 20.22
CA GLY A 30 3.47 35.33 20.58
C GLY A 30 2.76 34.06 20.10
N THR A 31 1.51 34.10 19.67
CA THR A 31 0.85 32.92 19.09
C THR A 31 1.10 32.89 17.58
N ALA A 32 1.89 31.92 17.11
CA ALA A 32 1.98 31.62 15.69
C ALA A 32 0.58 31.30 15.16
N GLN A 33 0.08 32.12 14.23
CA GLN A 33 -1.20 31.88 13.57
C GLN A 33 -0.90 31.30 12.19
N ALA A 34 -1.43 30.09 11.95
CA ALA A 34 -1.37 29.43 10.65
C ALA A 34 -2.78 29.40 10.05
N ARG A 35 -2.89 29.79 8.78
CA ARG A 35 -4.07 29.61 7.95
C ARG A 35 -3.76 28.51 6.95
N TYR A 36 -4.57 27.47 6.99
CA TYR A 36 -4.46 26.33 6.08
C TYR A 36 -5.54 26.38 5.00
N PRO A 37 -5.38 25.61 3.90
CA PRO A 37 -6.45 25.38 2.94
C PRO A 37 -7.75 24.96 3.64
N SER A 38 -8.88 25.53 3.22
CA SER A 38 -10.19 25.07 3.65
C SER A 38 -11.22 25.39 2.58
N VAL A 39 -12.05 24.40 2.25
CA VAL A 39 -13.03 24.50 1.18
C VAL A 39 -14.24 25.26 1.69
N VAL A 40 -14.61 26.31 0.98
CA VAL A 40 -15.83 27.06 1.22
C VAL A 40 -16.75 26.84 0.03
N VAL A 41 -17.80 26.07 0.26
CA VAL A 41 -18.84 25.84 -0.75
C VAL A 41 -19.81 27.02 -0.70
N GLU A 42 -19.97 27.71 -1.83
CA GLU A 42 -20.99 28.76 -1.96
C GLU A 42 -22.39 28.15 -1.96
N THR A 43 -23.42 28.91 -1.58
CA THR A 43 -24.81 28.43 -1.53
C THR A 43 -25.42 28.33 -2.93
N ASP A 44 -24.77 27.58 -3.81
CA ASP A 44 -25.26 27.24 -5.14
C ASP A 44 -26.13 25.99 -5.09
N THR A 45 -26.90 25.78 -6.16
CA THR A 45 -27.69 24.55 -6.31
C THR A 45 -26.74 23.40 -6.63
N PRO A 46 -26.72 22.31 -5.84
CA PRO A 46 -25.85 21.16 -6.09
C PRO A 46 -26.06 20.58 -7.50
N ALA A 47 -24.97 20.18 -8.13
CA ALA A 47 -24.98 19.52 -9.44
C ALA A 47 -24.23 18.19 -9.31
N PHE A 48 -24.91 17.07 -9.47
CA PHE A 48 -24.31 15.76 -9.20
C PHE A 48 -23.71 15.13 -10.46
N GLU A 49 -22.53 14.52 -10.29
CA GLU A 49 -21.84 13.73 -11.30
C GLU A 49 -21.53 12.35 -10.75
N THR A 50 -21.70 11.30 -11.56
CA THR A 50 -21.46 9.92 -11.14
C THR A 50 -20.30 9.34 -11.92
N ILE A 51 -19.35 8.74 -11.21
CA ILE A 51 -18.16 8.11 -11.78
C ILE A 51 -18.12 6.65 -11.34
N SER A 52 -17.73 5.79 -12.27
CA SER A 52 -17.62 4.35 -12.02
C SER A 52 -16.16 3.94 -11.86
N PHE A 53 -15.86 3.22 -10.79
CA PHE A 53 -14.54 2.62 -10.56
C PHE A 53 -14.67 1.11 -10.63
N THR A 54 -13.79 0.46 -11.39
CA THR A 54 -13.77 -1.00 -11.54
C THR A 54 -12.40 -1.55 -11.16
N PHE A 55 -12.36 -2.46 -10.19
CA PHE A 55 -11.13 -2.95 -9.60
C PHE A 55 -11.24 -4.41 -9.14
N PRO A 56 -10.13 -5.18 -9.17
CA PRO A 56 -10.12 -6.53 -8.65
C PRO A 56 -10.06 -6.51 -7.13
N TYR A 57 -10.85 -7.34 -6.46
CA TYR A 57 -10.70 -7.59 -5.04
C TYR A 57 -11.08 -9.05 -4.74
N GLN A 58 -10.25 -9.72 -3.94
CA GLN A 58 -10.32 -11.16 -3.75
C GLN A 58 -10.40 -11.93 -5.09
N THR A 59 -11.49 -12.64 -5.36
CA THR A 59 -11.67 -13.47 -6.57
C THR A 59 -12.63 -12.85 -7.58
N SER A 60 -12.98 -11.57 -7.44
CA SER A 60 -14.00 -10.93 -8.27
C SER A 60 -13.60 -9.52 -8.70
N LEU A 61 -14.13 -9.11 -9.84
CA LEU A 61 -14.06 -7.72 -10.29
C LEU A 61 -15.27 -6.99 -9.70
N HIS A 62 -15.01 -5.91 -8.99
CA HIS A 62 -16.04 -5.06 -8.40
C HIS A 62 -16.16 -3.76 -9.18
N THR A 63 -17.38 -3.27 -9.33
CA THR A 63 -17.65 -1.93 -9.83
C THR A 63 -18.44 -1.18 -8.78
N ILE A 64 -17.99 0.03 -8.43
CA ILE A 64 -18.73 0.96 -7.59
C ILE A 64 -19.05 2.23 -8.37
N GLU A 65 -20.19 2.84 -8.07
CA GLU A 65 -20.58 4.14 -8.59
C GLU A 65 -20.50 5.15 -7.46
N VAL A 66 -19.76 6.24 -7.67
CA VAL A 66 -19.59 7.32 -6.71
C VAL A 66 -20.23 8.57 -7.28
N THR A 67 -21.29 9.04 -6.64
CA THR A 67 -22.00 10.27 -7.02
C THR A 67 -21.56 11.43 -6.16
N LEU A 68 -20.96 12.46 -6.78
CA LEU A 68 -20.35 13.60 -6.11
C LEU A 68 -21.01 14.92 -6.52
N ASP A 69 -21.03 15.89 -5.61
CA ASP A 69 -21.45 17.25 -5.91
C ASP A 69 -20.33 18.00 -6.65
N ARG A 70 -20.59 18.35 -7.90
CA ARG A 70 -19.69 19.12 -8.76
C ARG A 70 -19.45 20.53 -8.23
N THR A 71 -20.39 21.12 -7.48
CA THR A 71 -20.17 22.44 -6.85
C THR A 71 -19.11 22.35 -5.75
N LEU A 72 -19.08 21.25 -4.99
CA LEU A 72 -18.00 20.97 -4.04
C LEU A 72 -16.67 20.79 -4.77
N PHE A 73 -16.63 20.00 -5.84
CA PHE A 73 -15.42 19.81 -6.65
C PHE A 73 -14.86 21.15 -7.13
N GLU A 74 -15.70 22.00 -7.70
CA GLU A 74 -15.30 23.31 -8.20
C GLU A 74 -14.83 24.25 -7.08
N ALA A 75 -15.48 24.22 -5.92
CA ALA A 75 -15.04 24.97 -4.74
C ALA A 75 -13.66 24.48 -4.25
N ALA A 76 -13.46 23.15 -4.20
CA ALA A 76 -12.20 22.52 -3.82
C ALA A 76 -11.07 22.89 -4.80
N ALA A 77 -11.33 22.82 -6.11
CA ALA A 77 -10.37 23.17 -7.15
C ALA A 77 -9.94 24.64 -7.12
N ARG A 78 -10.87 25.55 -6.76
CA ARG A 78 -10.56 26.99 -6.60
C ARG A 78 -9.94 27.34 -5.25
N THR A 79 -9.98 26.44 -4.28
CA THR A 79 -9.46 26.70 -2.93
C THR A 79 -7.94 26.88 -3.00
N PRO A 80 -7.37 27.96 -2.45
CA PRO A 80 -5.94 28.13 -2.42
C PRO A 80 -5.24 27.02 -1.62
N LYS A 81 -4.28 26.33 -2.25
CA LYS A 81 -3.58 25.15 -1.70
C LYS A 81 -2.29 25.48 -0.96
N TYR A 82 -2.19 26.66 -0.33
CA TYR A 82 -0.98 27.05 0.43
C TYR A 82 -1.31 27.31 1.90
N ALA A 83 -0.36 27.00 2.78
CA ALA A 83 -0.40 27.42 4.17
C ALA A 83 0.23 28.81 4.32
N ALA A 84 -0.47 29.75 4.97
CA ALA A 84 0.06 31.05 5.34
C ALA A 84 0.33 31.08 6.85
N PHE A 85 1.52 31.53 7.25
CA PHE A 85 1.91 31.55 8.66
C PHE A 85 2.58 32.87 9.04
N TYR A 86 2.30 33.33 10.26
CA TYR A 86 2.99 34.45 10.88
C TYR A 86 3.95 33.96 11.97
N GLY A 87 5.25 34.23 11.81
CA GLY A 87 6.31 33.85 12.76
C GLY A 87 7.30 32.83 12.19
N ARG A 88 7.94 32.06 13.09
CA ARG A 88 8.84 30.94 12.76
C ARG A 88 8.24 29.65 13.31
N PRO A 89 7.36 28.98 12.56
CA PRO A 89 6.70 27.78 13.05
C PRO A 89 7.66 26.58 13.00
N ASP A 90 7.35 25.55 13.79
CA ASP A 90 7.96 24.23 13.59
C ASP A 90 7.53 23.66 12.22
N GLU A 91 8.50 23.22 11.42
CA GLU A 91 8.23 22.74 10.05
C GLU A 91 7.31 21.52 10.03
N ASN A 92 7.49 20.58 10.97
CA ASN A 92 6.67 19.37 11.02
C ASN A 92 5.25 19.70 11.47
N MET A 93 5.08 20.65 12.39
CA MET A 93 3.77 21.17 12.77
C MET A 93 3.06 21.85 11.59
N LEU A 94 3.78 22.64 10.78
CA LEU A 94 3.21 23.22 9.56
C LEU A 94 2.77 22.17 8.56
N LEU A 95 3.64 21.21 8.29
CA LEU A 95 3.39 20.10 7.37
C LEU A 95 2.18 19.28 7.82
N ALA A 96 2.11 18.95 9.11
CA ALA A 96 1.00 18.21 9.70
C ALA A 96 -0.32 18.98 9.57
N GLY A 97 -0.32 20.28 9.88
CA GLY A 97 -1.50 21.13 9.71
C GLY A 97 -1.92 21.27 8.25
N TYR A 98 -0.95 21.35 7.33
CA TYR A 98 -1.20 21.44 5.89
C TYR A 98 -1.92 20.21 5.36
N TYR A 99 -1.37 19.00 5.53
CA TYR A 99 -2.04 17.79 5.04
C TYR A 99 -3.35 17.51 5.78
N ARG A 100 -3.41 17.76 7.10
CA ARG A 100 -4.64 17.57 7.87
C ARG A 100 -5.77 18.47 7.37
N SER A 101 -5.47 19.66 6.84
CA SER A 101 -6.49 20.54 6.29
C SER A 101 -7.10 20.04 4.99
N PHE A 102 -6.48 19.08 4.29
CA PHE A 102 -7.11 18.41 3.14
C PHE A 102 -7.98 17.25 3.61
N VAL A 103 -7.39 16.41 4.45
CA VAL A 103 -8.00 15.13 4.85
C VAL A 103 -9.18 15.33 5.80
N SER A 104 -9.13 16.36 6.66
CA SER A 104 -10.12 16.62 7.71
C SER A 104 -10.95 17.88 7.46
N ASP A 105 -10.96 18.39 6.23
CA ASP A 105 -11.88 19.47 5.85
C ASP A 105 -13.32 18.94 5.86
N GLY A 106 -14.19 19.58 6.64
CA GLY A 106 -15.56 19.11 6.84
C GLY A 106 -16.41 19.09 5.57
N ALA A 107 -16.04 19.86 4.52
CA ALA A 107 -16.73 19.81 3.24
C ALA A 107 -16.49 18.49 2.50
N GLN A 108 -15.44 17.73 2.86
CA GLN A 108 -15.07 16.46 2.23
C GLN A 108 -15.87 15.27 2.76
N GLU A 109 -16.61 15.42 3.85
CA GLU A 109 -17.42 14.36 4.46
C GLU A 109 -18.36 13.69 3.45
N GLN A 110 -19.01 14.48 2.59
CA GLN A 110 -19.89 13.94 1.54
C GLN A 110 -19.15 13.13 0.48
N ALA A 111 -17.88 13.44 0.20
CA ALA A 111 -17.07 12.68 -0.74
C ALA A 111 -16.64 11.34 -0.14
N TYR A 112 -16.26 11.32 1.15
CA TYR A 112 -15.95 10.07 1.86
C TYR A 112 -17.17 9.17 1.94
N GLU A 113 -18.33 9.70 2.36
CA GLU A 113 -19.55 8.89 2.45
C GLU A 113 -20.00 8.37 1.08
N ALA A 114 -19.93 9.19 0.01
CA ALA A 114 -20.29 8.76 -1.34
C ALA A 114 -19.45 7.57 -1.85
N ALA A 115 -18.17 7.50 -1.49
CA ALA A 115 -17.31 6.35 -1.82
C ALA A 115 -17.49 5.19 -0.83
N ALA A 116 -17.70 5.49 0.45
CA ALA A 116 -17.84 4.48 1.50
C ALA A 116 -19.11 3.63 1.35
N VAL A 117 -20.25 4.22 0.99
CA VAL A 117 -21.54 3.50 0.86
C VAL A 117 -21.41 2.25 -0.04
N PRO A 118 -20.98 2.35 -1.31
CA PRO A 118 -20.88 1.16 -2.17
C PRO A 118 -19.78 0.17 -1.71
N LEU A 119 -18.73 0.65 -1.02
CA LEU A 119 -17.73 -0.23 -0.41
C LEU A 119 -18.31 -1.04 0.75
N ARG A 120 -19.14 -0.42 1.61
CA ARG A 120 -19.88 -1.12 2.67
C ARG A 120 -20.84 -2.17 2.10
N GLU A 121 -21.47 -1.90 0.96
CA GLU A 121 -22.31 -2.91 0.30
C GLU A 121 -21.51 -4.14 -0.15
N ILE A 122 -20.29 -3.95 -0.67
CA ILE A 122 -19.39 -5.07 -1.00
C ILE A 122 -19.00 -5.82 0.27
N ARG A 123 -18.61 -5.09 1.33
CA ARG A 123 -18.29 -5.67 2.65
C ARG A 123 -19.41 -6.56 3.16
N ASP A 124 -20.63 -6.03 3.20
CA ASP A 124 -21.77 -6.71 3.79
C ASP A 124 -22.21 -7.92 2.95
N ARG A 125 -22.21 -7.78 1.61
CA ARG A 125 -22.54 -8.86 0.67
C ARG A 125 -21.56 -10.03 0.75
N ASN A 126 -20.27 -9.72 0.92
CA ASN A 126 -19.21 -10.72 0.98
C ASN A 126 -18.87 -11.14 2.42
N MET A 127 -19.52 -10.56 3.42
CA MET A 127 -19.27 -10.79 4.85
C MET A 127 -17.81 -10.59 5.25
N LEU A 128 -17.19 -9.51 4.73
CA LEU A 128 -15.79 -9.22 5.00
C LEU A 128 -15.57 -8.87 6.47
N THR A 129 -14.48 -9.41 7.03
CA THR A 129 -13.95 -8.99 8.33
C THR A 129 -13.47 -7.53 8.30
N PRO A 130 -13.22 -6.88 9.45
CA PRO A 130 -12.62 -5.54 9.48
C PRO A 130 -11.30 -5.46 8.70
N ASP A 131 -10.39 -6.43 8.85
CA ASP A 131 -9.13 -6.41 8.11
C ASP A 131 -9.35 -6.55 6.60
N GLU A 132 -10.24 -7.45 6.16
CA GLU A 132 -10.59 -7.56 4.75
C GLU A 132 -11.27 -6.29 4.24
N TYR A 133 -12.09 -5.62 5.06
CA TYR A 133 -12.70 -4.35 4.66
C TYR A 133 -11.67 -3.23 4.52
N ALA A 134 -10.68 -3.15 5.41
CA ALA A 134 -9.54 -2.25 5.23
C ALA A 134 -8.78 -2.58 3.94
N ASP A 135 -8.51 -3.86 3.66
CA ASP A 135 -7.90 -4.29 2.40
C ASP A 135 -8.73 -3.85 1.18
N LEU A 136 -10.06 -3.95 1.24
CA LEU A 136 -10.96 -3.52 0.16
C LEU A 136 -10.86 -2.02 -0.11
N ILE A 137 -10.91 -1.19 0.95
CA ILE A 137 -10.78 0.27 0.84
C ILE A 137 -9.40 0.63 0.24
N THR A 138 -8.34 -0.02 0.74
CA THR A 138 -6.98 0.16 0.23
C THR A 138 -6.87 -0.21 -1.25
N VAL A 139 -7.36 -1.38 -1.65
CA VAL A 139 -7.32 -1.85 -3.04
C VAL A 139 -8.13 -0.94 -3.96
N PHE A 140 -9.29 -0.46 -3.51
CA PHE A 140 -10.07 0.54 -4.23
C PHE A 140 -9.22 1.79 -4.51
N VAL A 141 -8.59 2.38 -3.50
CA VAL A 141 -7.78 3.59 -3.70
C VAL A 141 -6.54 3.30 -4.55
N GLN A 142 -5.88 2.16 -4.35
CA GLN A 142 -4.75 1.71 -5.18
C GLN A 142 -5.14 1.56 -6.65
N SER A 143 -6.39 1.18 -6.95
CA SER A 143 -6.88 1.00 -8.31
C SER A 143 -7.08 2.31 -9.09
N ILE A 144 -7.20 3.44 -8.40
CA ILE A 144 -7.30 4.76 -9.05
C ILE A 144 -5.99 5.02 -9.82
N PRO A 145 -6.02 5.39 -11.11
CA PRO A 145 -4.83 5.73 -11.88
C PRO A 145 -3.85 6.65 -11.15
N PHE A 146 -2.56 6.33 -11.23
CA PHE A 146 -1.49 7.17 -10.67
C PHE A 146 -1.10 8.27 -11.67
N ASP A 147 -1.04 9.51 -11.18
CA ASP A 147 -0.59 10.66 -11.95
C ASP A 147 0.93 10.86 -11.78
N HIS A 148 1.70 10.47 -12.81
CA HIS A 148 3.16 10.60 -12.82
C HIS A 148 3.66 12.02 -13.08
N ALA A 149 2.80 12.91 -13.58
CA ALA A 149 3.19 14.25 -14.01
C ALA A 149 2.01 15.23 -13.85
N PRO A 150 1.59 15.50 -12.60
CA PRO A 150 0.49 16.39 -12.35
C PRO A 150 0.80 17.80 -12.85
N ASP A 151 -0.18 18.45 -13.49
CA ASP A 151 -0.05 19.84 -13.95
C ASP A 151 0.12 20.83 -12.78
N ASP A 152 -0.50 20.52 -11.64
CA ASP A 152 -0.35 21.23 -10.37
C ASP A 152 0.17 20.24 -9.30
N PRO A 153 1.38 20.46 -8.73
CA PRO A 153 1.94 19.59 -7.71
C PRO A 153 1.31 19.77 -6.32
N ALA A 154 0.37 20.71 -6.15
CA ALA A 154 -0.34 20.86 -4.89
C ALA A 154 -1.31 19.67 -4.66
N PRO A 155 -1.43 19.17 -3.41
CA PRO A 155 -2.37 18.11 -3.11
C PRO A 155 -3.81 18.47 -3.45
N LYS A 156 -4.56 17.47 -3.89
CA LYS A 156 -5.98 17.52 -4.19
C LYS A 156 -6.80 17.18 -2.94
N PHE A 157 -7.98 17.78 -2.81
CA PHE A 157 -8.95 17.31 -1.84
C PHE A 157 -9.56 15.96 -2.30
N PRO A 158 -10.07 15.12 -1.39
CA PRO A 158 -10.71 13.84 -1.71
C PRO A 158 -11.73 13.89 -2.85
N VAL A 159 -12.58 14.91 -2.89
CA VAL A 159 -13.56 15.11 -3.97
C VAL A 159 -12.90 15.29 -5.33
N GLU A 160 -11.74 15.94 -5.41
CA GLU A 160 -11.00 16.16 -6.64
C GLU A 160 -10.38 14.85 -7.13
N THR A 161 -9.74 14.09 -6.25
CA THR A 161 -9.16 12.77 -6.59
C THR A 161 -10.21 11.80 -7.11
N LEU A 162 -11.38 11.75 -6.46
CA LEU A 162 -12.49 10.90 -6.90
C LEU A 162 -13.11 11.41 -8.21
N LEU A 163 -13.34 12.72 -8.36
CA LEU A 163 -14.01 13.24 -9.55
C LEU A 163 -13.12 13.19 -10.80
N LEU A 164 -11.82 13.44 -10.64
CA LEU A 164 -10.85 13.34 -11.74
C LEU A 164 -10.49 11.88 -12.07
N GLY A 165 -10.70 10.96 -11.12
CA GLY A 165 -10.35 9.55 -11.28
C GLY A 165 -8.84 9.31 -11.45
N THR A 166 -8.02 10.18 -10.87
CA THR A 166 -6.55 10.09 -10.89
C THR A 166 -5.94 10.88 -9.74
N GLY A 167 -4.72 10.55 -9.33
CA GLY A 167 -3.98 11.31 -8.33
C GLY A 167 -2.55 10.81 -8.17
N ASP A 168 -1.67 11.64 -7.61
CA ASP A 168 -0.31 11.23 -7.25
C ASP A 168 -0.26 10.58 -5.86
N CYS A 169 0.94 10.42 -5.27
CA CYS A 169 1.10 9.79 -3.96
C CYS A 169 0.39 10.55 -2.85
N ASP A 170 0.39 11.88 -2.89
CA ASP A 170 -0.23 12.74 -1.88
C ASP A 170 -1.76 12.63 -1.96
N ASP A 171 -2.31 12.80 -3.16
CA ASP A 171 -3.75 12.77 -3.42
C ASP A 171 -4.37 11.44 -2.96
N LYS A 172 -3.74 10.33 -3.35
CA LYS A 172 -4.23 8.99 -3.06
C LYS A 172 -4.04 8.65 -1.57
N THR A 173 -2.99 9.16 -0.93
CA THR A 173 -2.80 9.02 0.52
C THR A 173 -3.80 9.80 1.33
N ILE A 174 -4.12 11.04 0.93
CA ILE A 174 -5.19 11.84 1.53
C ILE A 174 -6.52 11.09 1.44
N LEU A 175 -6.88 10.61 0.25
CA LEU A 175 -8.13 9.87 0.06
C LEU A 175 -8.18 8.58 0.91
N LEU A 176 -7.11 7.77 0.90
CA LEU A 176 -7.10 6.51 1.65
C LEU A 176 -7.14 6.74 3.17
N ALA A 177 -6.30 7.62 3.71
CA ALA A 177 -6.27 7.90 5.15
C ALA A 177 -7.61 8.48 5.62
N GLY A 178 -8.22 9.35 4.81
CA GLY A 178 -9.55 9.90 5.05
C GLY A 178 -10.66 8.84 5.07
N LEU A 179 -10.71 7.96 4.06
CA LEU A 179 -11.69 6.87 4.00
C LEU A 179 -11.54 5.87 5.16
N LEU A 180 -10.31 5.51 5.51
CA LEU A 180 -10.06 4.63 6.66
C LEU A 180 -10.53 5.29 7.97
N ALA A 181 -10.20 6.57 8.16
CA ALA A 181 -10.66 7.31 9.33
C ALA A 181 -12.20 7.45 9.38
N HIS A 182 -12.83 7.70 8.23
CA HIS A 182 -14.28 7.78 8.05
C HIS A 182 -14.97 6.46 8.43
N GLU A 183 -14.39 5.32 8.04
CA GLU A 183 -14.87 3.98 8.42
C GLU A 183 -14.45 3.55 9.84
N GLY A 184 -13.83 4.44 10.63
CA GLY A 184 -13.56 4.22 12.05
C GLY A 184 -12.23 3.52 12.36
N TYR A 185 -11.34 3.36 11.39
CA TYR A 185 -9.97 2.89 11.64
C TYR A 185 -9.09 3.98 12.25
N ASP A 186 -8.18 3.58 13.14
CA ASP A 186 -7.12 4.49 13.60
C ASP A 186 -6.11 4.65 12.46
N ALA A 187 -6.28 5.72 11.69
CA ALA A 187 -5.53 5.98 10.47
C ALA A 187 -4.55 7.16 10.65
N ALA A 188 -3.52 7.15 9.82
CA ALA A 188 -2.55 8.23 9.74
C ALA A 188 -2.07 8.43 8.29
N MET A 189 -1.50 9.60 8.03
CA MET A 189 -0.62 9.82 6.88
C MET A 189 0.84 9.69 7.34
N LEU A 190 1.66 9.10 6.47
CA LEU A 190 3.10 8.93 6.66
C LEU A 190 3.82 9.74 5.58
N ILE A 191 4.48 10.83 5.99
CA ILE A 191 5.14 11.76 5.06
C ILE A 191 6.65 11.56 5.10
N PHE A 192 7.23 11.00 4.03
CA PHE A 192 8.65 10.71 3.88
C PHE A 192 9.32 11.83 3.07
N ARG A 193 9.70 12.92 3.76
CA ARG A 193 10.19 14.15 3.11
C ARG A 193 11.42 13.94 2.24
N LYS A 194 12.40 13.15 2.71
CA LYS A 194 13.64 12.93 1.94
C LYS A 194 13.43 12.05 0.72
N ASP A 195 12.48 11.13 0.80
CA ASP A 195 12.15 10.19 -0.26
C ASP A 195 11.09 10.76 -1.23
N ALA A 196 10.59 11.98 -0.96
CA ALA A 196 9.52 12.64 -1.72
C ALA A 196 8.30 11.73 -1.93
N HIS A 197 7.90 11.01 -0.87
CA HIS A 197 6.83 10.02 -0.93
C HIS A 197 5.88 10.15 0.25
N THR A 198 4.62 9.81 0.01
CA THR A 198 3.60 9.72 1.04
C THR A 198 2.86 8.39 0.95
N ALA A 199 2.49 7.89 2.12
CA ALA A 199 1.75 6.65 2.26
C ALA A 199 0.71 6.78 3.36
N ALA A 200 -0.32 5.93 3.32
CA ALA A 200 -1.25 5.83 4.42
C ALA A 200 -0.68 4.94 5.52
N GLY A 201 -1.23 5.08 6.72
CA GLY A 201 -0.95 4.23 7.86
C GLY A 201 -2.26 3.79 8.52
N ILE A 202 -2.31 2.54 8.96
CA ILE A 202 -3.39 2.01 9.81
C ILE A 202 -2.77 1.45 11.08
N ARG A 203 -3.33 1.75 12.26
CA ARG A 203 -2.79 1.21 13.50
C ARG A 203 -2.83 -0.31 13.42
N SER A 204 -1.73 -0.94 13.80
CA SER A 204 -1.58 -2.39 13.72
C SER A 204 -0.80 -2.91 14.92
N ASP A 205 -0.96 -4.19 15.21
CA ASP A 205 -0.21 -4.87 16.25
C ASP A 205 1.28 -5.05 15.87
N ASP A 206 2.12 -5.32 16.87
CA ASP A 206 3.58 -5.13 16.94
C ASP A 206 4.44 -5.63 15.75
N ALA A 207 3.94 -6.52 14.89
CA ALA A 207 4.73 -7.06 13.77
C ALA A 207 4.90 -6.08 12.59
N LEU A 208 3.95 -5.17 12.37
CA LEU A 208 3.96 -4.22 11.23
C LEU A 208 3.97 -2.75 11.66
N ALA A 209 4.04 -2.48 12.97
CA ALA A 209 4.02 -1.17 13.60
C ALA A 209 5.29 -0.30 13.38
N TRP A 210 5.92 -0.39 12.20
CA TRP A 210 7.22 0.24 11.87
C TRP A 210 7.26 1.75 12.12
N TYR A 211 6.12 2.43 11.91
CA TYR A 211 6.03 3.88 11.94
C TYR A 211 5.14 4.36 13.07
N GLY A 212 5.64 4.24 14.31
CA GLY A 212 4.93 4.74 15.50
C GLY A 212 3.63 4.00 15.83
N GLY A 213 3.56 2.70 15.52
CA GLY A 213 2.35 1.90 15.72
C GLY A 213 1.49 1.73 14.47
N TYR A 214 1.84 2.35 13.35
CA TYR A 214 1.11 2.24 12.09
C TYR A 214 1.79 1.27 11.12
N ALA A 215 1.00 0.36 10.55
CA ALA A 215 1.36 -0.42 9.38
C ALA A 215 1.40 0.47 8.14
N TYR A 216 2.48 0.36 7.37
CA TYR A 216 2.66 1.08 6.12
C TYR A 216 1.68 0.62 5.05
N THR A 217 0.97 1.53 4.41
CA THR A 217 0.05 1.19 3.32
C THR A 217 0.39 2.01 2.08
N GLU A 218 0.99 1.32 1.10
CA GLU A 218 1.27 1.89 -0.22
C GLU A 218 -0.03 2.26 -0.94
N THR A 219 -0.04 3.40 -1.62
CA THR A 219 -1.22 3.90 -2.35
C THR A 219 -1.02 3.87 -3.85
N THR A 220 0.21 3.85 -4.34
CA THR A 220 0.56 4.07 -5.76
C THR A 220 0.49 2.82 -6.63
N SER A 221 0.49 1.64 -6.02
CA SER A 221 0.37 0.34 -6.69
C SER A 221 -0.33 -0.66 -5.78
N TYR A 222 -0.82 -1.76 -6.33
CA TYR A 222 -1.36 -2.84 -5.51
C TYR A 222 -0.27 -3.35 -4.56
N SER A 223 -0.57 -3.34 -3.26
CA SER A 223 0.33 -3.83 -2.23
C SER A 223 -0.47 -4.19 -0.99
N LEU A 224 0.03 -5.17 -0.24
CA LEU A 224 -0.57 -5.61 1.01
C LEU A 224 -0.27 -4.60 2.12
N ILE A 225 -1.26 -4.34 2.98
CA ILE A 225 -1.12 -3.46 4.14
C ILE A 225 -0.02 -3.99 5.07
N GLY A 226 0.97 -3.14 5.30
CA GLY A 226 2.09 -3.31 6.23
C GLY A 226 3.34 -3.92 5.62
N LEU A 227 3.35 -4.29 4.34
CA LEU A 227 4.62 -4.54 3.65
C LEU A 227 5.41 -3.23 3.54
N PRO A 228 6.71 -3.20 3.86
CA PRO A 228 7.50 -1.99 3.71
C PRO A 228 7.61 -1.58 2.23
N ALA A 229 7.85 -0.30 1.96
CA ALA A 229 8.13 0.16 0.60
C ALA A 229 9.30 -0.60 -0.04
N GLY A 230 9.22 -0.83 -1.34
CA GLY A 230 10.18 -1.64 -2.08
C GLY A 230 9.98 -3.15 -1.92
N ALA A 231 9.14 -3.60 -0.98
CA ALA A 231 8.76 -5.00 -0.91
C ALA A 231 7.78 -5.34 -2.04
N LEU A 232 7.95 -6.55 -2.59
CA LEU A 232 7.04 -7.14 -3.56
C LEU A 232 6.65 -6.20 -4.72
N GLY A 233 7.64 -5.53 -5.32
CA GLY A 233 7.45 -4.80 -6.58
C GLY A 233 6.99 -3.35 -6.45
N SER A 234 6.88 -2.79 -5.23
CA SER A 234 6.78 -1.35 -5.04
C SER A 234 8.04 -0.67 -5.61
N GLU A 235 7.87 0.30 -6.50
CA GLU A 235 8.99 1.05 -7.11
C GLU A 235 9.60 2.10 -6.16
N VAL A 236 9.02 2.24 -4.95
CA VAL A 236 9.40 3.26 -3.98
C VAL A 236 10.44 2.69 -3.02
N SER A 237 11.57 3.39 -2.88
CA SER A 237 12.58 3.08 -1.87
C SER A 237 12.49 4.10 -0.74
N ILE A 238 12.07 3.65 0.44
CA ILE A 238 12.00 4.50 1.64
C ILE A 238 13.24 4.29 2.50
N THR A 239 13.89 5.40 2.85
CA THR A 239 15.04 5.44 3.76
C THR A 239 14.84 6.39 4.93
N ASP A 240 13.81 7.23 4.88
CA ASP A 240 13.51 8.24 5.88
C ASP A 240 12.59 7.75 7.01
N THR A 241 12.60 8.48 8.13
CA THR A 241 11.56 8.33 9.16
C THR A 241 10.43 9.31 8.83
N PRO A 242 9.17 8.88 8.76
CA PRO A 242 8.10 9.76 8.32
C PRO A 242 7.68 10.75 9.40
N VAL A 243 7.16 11.89 8.98
CA VAL A 243 6.25 12.67 9.83
C VAL A 243 4.91 11.93 9.85
N ILE A 244 4.49 11.48 11.04
CA ILE A 244 3.23 10.78 11.24
C ILE A 244 2.14 11.80 11.56
N ILE A 245 1.07 11.79 10.77
CA ILE A 245 -0.07 12.69 10.93
C ILE A 245 -1.32 11.84 11.17
N PRO A 246 -1.74 11.61 12.43
CA PRO A 246 -2.99 10.91 12.71
C PRO A 246 -4.19 11.64 12.11
N VAL A 247 -5.17 10.87 11.65
CA VAL A 247 -6.36 11.36 10.95
C VAL A 247 -7.64 10.81 11.61
N GLY A 248 -8.61 11.70 11.82
CA GLY A 248 -9.89 11.35 12.45
C GLY A 248 -9.75 10.88 13.90
N ASN A 249 -10.78 10.18 14.37
CA ASN A 249 -10.90 9.67 15.74
C ASN A 249 -11.22 8.16 15.77
N GLY A 250 -10.94 7.44 14.67
CA GLY A 250 -11.14 6.00 14.59
C GLY A 250 -10.26 5.25 15.59
N THR A 251 -10.69 4.04 15.94
CA THR A 251 -10.02 3.19 16.94
C THR A 251 -9.84 1.74 16.48
N THR A 252 -10.40 1.37 15.33
CA THR A 252 -10.24 0.02 14.77
C THR A 252 -8.79 -0.19 14.35
N VAL A 253 -8.22 -1.32 14.78
CA VAL A 253 -6.84 -1.75 14.53
C VAL A 253 -6.84 -2.84 13.45
N TYR A 254 -5.78 -2.87 12.64
CA TYR A 254 -5.53 -3.90 11.65
C TYR A 254 -4.76 -5.08 12.26
N HIS A 255 -5.36 -6.27 12.23
CA HIS A 255 -4.83 -7.45 12.93
C HIS A 255 -4.18 -8.50 12.01
N ALA A 256 -4.39 -8.43 10.69
CA ALA A 256 -3.84 -9.38 9.71
C ALA A 256 -2.33 -9.23 9.41
N ALA A 257 -1.60 -8.58 10.32
CA ALA A 257 -0.18 -8.28 10.18
C ALA A 257 0.68 -9.53 9.99
N ASP A 258 0.35 -10.62 10.68
CA ASP A 258 1.07 -11.89 10.59
C ASP A 258 0.94 -12.52 9.19
N GLU A 259 -0.24 -12.44 8.58
CA GLU A 259 -0.48 -12.97 7.24
C GLU A 259 0.31 -12.19 6.19
N THR A 260 0.25 -10.87 6.24
CA THR A 260 1.00 -10.02 5.31
C THR A 260 2.51 -10.22 5.47
N THR A 261 3.01 -10.29 6.70
CA THR A 261 4.42 -10.57 6.98
C THR A 261 4.83 -11.95 6.45
N TYR A 262 3.99 -12.95 6.66
CA TYR A 262 4.21 -14.30 6.13
C TYR A 262 4.31 -14.28 4.60
N LEU A 263 3.37 -13.63 3.92
CA LEU A 263 3.36 -13.50 2.46
C LEU A 263 4.61 -12.81 1.94
N GLY A 264 4.99 -11.67 2.52
CA GLY A 264 6.22 -10.96 2.19
C GLY A 264 7.45 -11.86 2.31
N ARG A 265 7.61 -12.55 3.45
CA ARG A 265 8.74 -13.47 3.67
C ARG A 265 8.75 -14.62 2.67
N ARG A 266 7.60 -15.27 2.42
CA ARG A 266 7.49 -16.40 1.49
C ARG A 266 7.83 -15.99 0.06
N ALA A 267 7.30 -14.86 -0.42
CA ALA A 267 7.58 -14.38 -1.77
C ALA A 267 9.05 -14.00 -1.95
N MET A 268 9.66 -13.33 -0.97
CA MET A 268 11.08 -12.96 -1.03
C MET A 268 12.00 -14.18 -0.97
N ALA A 269 11.73 -15.13 -0.06
CA ALA A 269 12.50 -16.37 0.05
C ALA A 269 12.39 -17.20 -1.24
N ALA A 270 11.19 -17.30 -1.82
CA ALA A 270 10.97 -18.04 -3.04
C ALA A 270 11.74 -17.46 -4.23
N LEU A 271 11.77 -16.13 -4.38
CA LEU A 271 12.58 -15.48 -5.41
C LEU A 271 14.08 -15.67 -5.17
N ALA A 272 14.54 -15.54 -3.92
CA ALA A 272 15.95 -15.68 -3.56
C ALA A 272 16.51 -17.09 -3.80
N ALA A 273 15.67 -18.13 -3.75
CA ALA A 273 16.07 -19.52 -4.01
C ALA A 273 16.36 -19.80 -5.51
N VAL A 274 15.75 -19.03 -6.42
CA VAL A 274 15.78 -19.31 -7.86
C VAL A 274 17.20 -19.37 -8.46
N PRO A 275 18.13 -18.43 -8.20
CA PRO A 275 19.47 -18.49 -8.78
C PRO A 275 20.27 -19.72 -8.32
N ALA A 276 20.17 -20.07 -7.04
CA ALA A 276 20.88 -21.22 -6.48
C ALA A 276 20.33 -22.54 -7.02
N LEU A 277 19.01 -22.66 -7.18
CA LEU A 277 18.39 -23.85 -7.78
C LEU A 277 18.76 -24.00 -9.26
N ARG A 278 18.80 -22.89 -10.01
CA ARG A 278 19.27 -22.90 -11.41
C ARG A 278 20.73 -23.33 -11.52
N ALA A 279 21.61 -22.76 -10.71
CA ALA A 279 23.02 -23.14 -10.72
C ALA A 279 23.22 -24.64 -10.45
N ARG A 280 22.47 -25.23 -9.49
CA ARG A 280 22.52 -26.66 -9.22
C ARG A 280 21.98 -27.51 -10.37
N ILE A 281 20.95 -27.05 -11.07
CA ILE A 281 20.43 -27.72 -12.28
C ILE A 281 21.49 -27.69 -13.38
N ASP A 282 22.08 -26.53 -13.64
CA ASP A 282 23.13 -26.34 -14.65
C ASP A 282 24.36 -27.23 -14.34
N GLU A 283 24.80 -27.29 -13.08
CA GLU A 283 25.87 -28.17 -12.62
C GLU A 283 25.56 -29.66 -12.86
N LEU A 284 24.32 -30.10 -12.62
CA LEU A 284 23.91 -31.49 -12.90
C LEU A 284 23.87 -31.79 -14.41
N GLU A 285 23.48 -30.82 -15.23
CA GLU A 285 23.46 -30.94 -16.70
C GLU A 285 24.89 -30.99 -17.27
N GLU A 286 25.80 -30.14 -16.78
CA GLU A 286 27.21 -30.13 -17.18
C GLU A 286 27.97 -31.38 -16.71
N ALA A 287 27.69 -31.88 -15.51
CA ALA A 287 28.28 -33.11 -14.99
C ALA A 287 27.83 -34.35 -15.77
N ASN A 288 26.72 -34.27 -16.51
CA ASN A 288 26.14 -35.38 -17.24
C ASN A 288 25.64 -34.99 -18.64
N PRO A 289 26.54 -34.67 -19.58
CA PRO A 289 26.17 -34.28 -20.94
C PRO A 289 25.54 -35.43 -21.76
N SER A 290 25.38 -36.63 -21.20
CA SER A 290 24.90 -37.82 -21.91
C SER A 290 23.99 -38.71 -21.05
N VAL A 291 22.78 -38.23 -20.74
CA VAL A 291 21.69 -39.07 -20.18
C VAL A 291 21.28 -40.20 -21.16
N ASP A 292 21.79 -40.21 -22.40
CA ASP A 292 21.48 -41.22 -23.42
C ASP A 292 22.57 -42.30 -23.69
N MET A 293 23.71 -42.27 -22.99
CA MET A 293 24.72 -43.34 -23.10
C MET A 293 24.86 -44.07 -21.77
N VAL A 294 24.06 -45.13 -21.57
CA VAL A 294 24.60 -46.27 -20.82
C VAL A 294 25.92 -46.63 -21.51
N PRO A 295 27.08 -46.69 -20.83
CA PRO A 295 28.36 -46.77 -21.50
C PRO A 295 28.28 -47.89 -22.51
N ALA A 296 28.34 -47.52 -23.80
CA ALA A 296 28.41 -48.50 -24.87
C ALA A 296 29.53 -49.50 -24.55
N ASP A 297 30.58 -49.02 -23.90
CA ASP A 297 31.71 -49.75 -23.36
C ASP A 297 31.33 -50.84 -22.34
N SER A 298 30.43 -50.59 -21.38
CA SER A 298 30.02 -51.62 -20.40
C SER A 298 29.14 -52.70 -21.04
N ARG A 299 28.27 -52.33 -21.99
CA ARG A 299 27.50 -53.32 -22.79
C ARG A 299 28.45 -54.12 -23.69
N ASN A 300 29.34 -53.44 -24.40
CA ASN A 300 30.32 -54.05 -25.30
C ASN A 300 31.29 -54.98 -24.56
N ALA A 301 31.70 -54.62 -23.34
CA ALA A 301 32.56 -55.45 -22.48
C ALA A 301 31.84 -56.73 -22.04
N ARG A 302 30.56 -56.62 -21.64
CA ARG A 302 29.71 -57.78 -21.31
C ARG A 302 29.53 -58.71 -22.51
N ASP A 303 29.15 -58.15 -23.66
CA ASP A 303 28.88 -58.91 -24.88
C ASP A 303 30.18 -59.56 -25.43
N SER A 304 31.33 -58.91 -25.25
CA SER A 304 32.65 -59.49 -25.57
C SER A 304 33.06 -60.61 -24.62
N ALA A 305 32.76 -60.49 -23.33
CA ALA A 305 33.03 -61.54 -22.33
C ALA A 305 32.14 -62.77 -22.54
N GLU A 306 30.89 -62.56 -22.97
CA GLU A 306 29.94 -63.59 -23.36
C GLU A 306 30.44 -64.38 -24.59
N ALA A 307 30.93 -63.68 -25.62
CA ALA A 307 31.51 -64.31 -26.81
C ALA A 307 32.75 -65.18 -26.52
N LEU A 308 33.49 -64.88 -25.44
CA LEU A 308 34.69 -65.60 -25.01
C LEU A 308 34.42 -66.68 -23.95
N GLY A 309 33.18 -66.82 -23.46
CA GLY A 309 32.82 -67.77 -22.40
C GLY A 309 33.48 -67.49 -21.03
N ASN A 310 33.93 -66.26 -20.78
CA ASN A 310 34.62 -65.89 -19.54
C ASN A 310 33.59 -65.44 -18.48
N LYS A 311 33.13 -66.39 -17.67
CA LYS A 311 32.09 -66.17 -16.67
C LYS A 311 32.41 -65.05 -15.66
N THR A 312 33.65 -64.97 -15.17
CA THR A 312 34.06 -63.92 -14.23
C THR A 312 33.97 -62.53 -14.85
N ALA A 313 34.38 -62.38 -16.11
CA ALA A 313 34.31 -61.11 -16.82
C ALA A 313 32.87 -60.70 -17.14
N MET A 314 31.98 -61.67 -17.39
CA MET A 314 30.54 -61.40 -17.55
C MET A 314 29.93 -60.86 -16.25
N ASP A 315 30.18 -61.51 -15.11
CA ASP A 315 29.64 -61.11 -13.81
C ASP A 315 30.12 -59.70 -13.40
N THR A 316 31.41 -59.38 -13.64
CA THR A 316 31.96 -58.03 -13.41
C THR A 316 31.30 -56.98 -14.32
N GLY A 317 31.17 -57.27 -15.62
CA GLY A 317 30.54 -56.35 -16.55
C GLY A 317 29.06 -56.09 -16.26
N GLU A 318 28.33 -57.10 -15.77
CA GLU A 318 26.94 -56.94 -15.30
C GLU A 318 26.85 -56.05 -14.06
N GLN A 319 27.77 -56.19 -13.09
CA GLN A 319 27.83 -55.33 -11.91
C GLN A 319 28.12 -53.87 -12.28
N GLU A 320 29.10 -53.62 -13.15
CA GLU A 320 29.44 -52.28 -13.62
C GLU A 320 28.28 -51.63 -14.39
N TYR A 321 27.58 -52.41 -15.22
CA TYR A 321 26.39 -51.95 -15.93
C TYR A 321 25.26 -51.56 -14.97
N MET A 322 24.95 -52.40 -13.98
CA MET A 322 23.91 -52.12 -12.98
C MET A 322 24.27 -50.92 -12.10
N ALA A 323 25.55 -50.75 -11.75
CA ALA A 323 26.01 -49.57 -11.00
C ALA A 323 25.81 -48.28 -11.79
N CYS A 324 26.14 -48.28 -13.09
CA CYS A 324 25.92 -47.12 -13.96
C CYS A 324 24.43 -46.78 -14.12
N LEU A 325 23.56 -47.77 -14.29
CA LEU A 325 22.11 -47.55 -14.32
C LEU A 325 21.59 -46.94 -13.02
N ALA A 326 22.07 -47.42 -11.87
CA ALA A 326 21.67 -46.89 -10.57
C ALA A 326 22.11 -45.42 -10.39
N GLU A 327 23.33 -45.09 -10.84
CA GLU A 327 23.85 -43.72 -10.82
C GLU A 327 23.02 -42.79 -11.72
N GLN A 328 22.71 -43.23 -12.94
CA GLN A 328 21.86 -42.48 -13.88
C GLN A 328 20.45 -42.25 -13.31
N GLN A 329 19.85 -43.27 -12.70
CA GLN A 329 18.54 -43.15 -12.08
C GLN A 329 18.57 -42.17 -10.90
N ALA A 330 19.60 -42.22 -10.05
CA ALA A 330 19.77 -41.31 -8.93
C ALA A 330 19.94 -39.85 -9.40
N LEU A 331 20.67 -39.65 -10.49
CA LEU A 331 20.84 -38.34 -11.11
C LEU A 331 19.52 -37.80 -11.66
N SER A 332 18.78 -38.62 -12.42
CA SER A 332 17.47 -38.22 -12.98
C SER A 332 16.51 -37.81 -11.87
N GLN A 333 16.47 -38.57 -10.76
CA GLN A 333 15.65 -38.23 -9.60
C GLN A 333 16.09 -36.92 -8.94
N SER A 334 17.41 -36.69 -8.81
CA SER A 334 17.94 -35.45 -8.25
C SER A 334 17.60 -34.24 -9.12
N TYR A 335 17.69 -34.40 -10.43
CA TYR A 335 17.34 -33.38 -11.42
C TYR A 335 15.85 -33.04 -11.40
N GLU A 336 14.98 -34.05 -11.41
CA GLU A 336 13.53 -33.87 -11.31
C GLU A 336 13.13 -33.17 -10.00
N SER A 337 13.74 -33.57 -8.88
CA SER A 337 13.52 -32.93 -7.58
C SER A 337 13.88 -31.44 -7.60
N LEU A 338 15.03 -31.07 -8.17
CA LEU A 338 15.46 -29.68 -8.26
C LEU A 338 14.57 -28.85 -9.18
N ARG A 339 14.16 -29.41 -10.32
CA ARG A 339 13.19 -28.77 -11.22
C ARG A 339 11.86 -28.54 -10.53
N GLU A 340 11.36 -29.53 -9.80
CA GLU A 340 10.10 -29.40 -9.06
C GLU A 340 10.19 -28.31 -7.98
N GLU A 341 11.32 -28.23 -7.26
CA GLU A 341 11.58 -27.20 -6.26
C GLU A 341 11.70 -25.80 -6.89
N LEU A 342 12.42 -25.65 -8.01
CA LEU A 342 12.52 -24.41 -8.77
C LEU A 342 11.13 -23.91 -9.20
N ASP A 343 10.35 -24.82 -9.78
CA ASP A 343 9.00 -24.56 -10.25
C ASP A 343 8.06 -24.14 -9.12
N LYS A 344 8.14 -24.80 -7.96
CA LYS A 344 7.37 -24.44 -6.76
C LYS A 344 7.68 -23.01 -6.32
N ASN A 345 8.96 -22.65 -6.24
CA ASN A 345 9.39 -21.31 -5.83
C ASN A 345 8.93 -20.23 -6.83
N ILE A 346 9.10 -20.46 -8.13
CA ILE A 346 8.63 -19.53 -9.18
C ILE A 346 7.11 -19.36 -9.11
N ARG A 347 6.35 -20.45 -8.99
CA ARG A 347 4.88 -20.40 -8.88
C ARG A 347 4.43 -19.66 -7.64
N LEU A 348 5.03 -19.95 -6.48
CA LEU A 348 4.69 -19.28 -5.22
C LEU A 348 4.93 -17.77 -5.31
N HIS A 349 6.13 -17.36 -5.72
CA HIS A 349 6.46 -15.95 -5.87
C HIS A 349 5.49 -15.25 -6.82
N ARG A 350 5.30 -15.80 -8.03
CA ARG A 350 4.40 -15.21 -9.04
C ARG A 350 2.96 -15.11 -8.53
N TYR A 351 2.47 -16.12 -7.83
CA TYR A 351 1.11 -16.12 -7.31
C TYR A 351 0.91 -15.02 -6.29
N ILE A 352 1.82 -14.87 -5.31
CA ILE A 352 1.72 -13.82 -4.30
C ILE A 352 1.75 -12.43 -4.95
N MET A 353 2.69 -12.21 -5.89
CA MET A 353 2.81 -10.94 -6.62
C MET A 353 1.55 -10.59 -7.42
N ALA A 354 0.92 -11.58 -8.08
CA ALA A 354 -0.28 -11.34 -8.88
C ALA A 354 -1.56 -11.14 -8.04
N ASN A 355 -1.54 -11.49 -6.75
CA ASN A 355 -2.73 -11.51 -5.88
C ASN A 355 -2.59 -10.56 -4.69
N GLN A 356 -1.86 -9.46 -4.82
CA GLN A 356 -1.75 -8.43 -3.78
C GLN A 356 -3.08 -7.71 -3.46
N HIS A 357 -4.11 -7.88 -4.30
CA HIS A 357 -5.49 -7.45 -4.03
C HIS A 357 -6.34 -8.52 -3.30
N ASN A 358 -5.73 -9.65 -2.92
CA ASN A 358 -6.39 -10.80 -2.31
C ASN A 358 -5.49 -11.41 -1.22
N ARG A 359 -5.29 -10.68 -0.11
CA ARG A 359 -4.46 -11.14 1.02
C ARG A 359 -4.87 -12.54 1.50
N ALA A 360 -6.14 -12.74 1.82
CA ALA A 360 -6.64 -14.00 2.37
C ALA A 360 -6.44 -15.18 1.41
N GLY A 361 -6.74 -15.01 0.12
CA GLY A 361 -6.52 -16.03 -0.90
C GLY A 361 -5.03 -16.31 -1.16
N ALA A 362 -4.20 -15.27 -1.22
CA ALA A 362 -2.75 -15.39 -1.31
C ALA A 362 -2.18 -16.16 -0.12
N TYR A 363 -2.65 -15.84 1.09
CA TYR A 363 -2.22 -16.49 2.32
C TYR A 363 -2.57 -17.98 2.32
N ALA A 364 -3.83 -18.32 2.02
CA ALA A 364 -4.28 -19.70 1.90
C ALA A 364 -3.48 -20.49 0.85
N TYR A 365 -3.22 -19.91 -0.32
CA TYR A 365 -2.41 -20.55 -1.37
C TYR A 365 -0.96 -20.79 -0.90
N ALA A 366 -0.33 -19.77 -0.29
CA ALA A 366 1.03 -19.86 0.18
C ALA A 366 1.23 -20.91 1.29
N GLN A 367 0.17 -21.27 2.03
CA GLN A 367 0.20 -22.38 2.99
C GLN A 367 0.17 -23.77 2.33
N THR A 368 -0.29 -23.88 1.08
CA THR A 368 -0.32 -25.17 0.35
C THR A 368 1.04 -25.56 -0.24
N ILE A 369 1.94 -24.58 -0.36
CA ILE A 369 3.32 -24.79 -0.82
C ILE A 369 4.18 -24.85 0.45
N PRO A 370 4.92 -25.94 0.70
CA PRO A 370 5.82 -26.07 1.85
C PRO A 370 6.91 -25.00 1.90
#